data_AF-A0A5C7FNW6-F1
#
_entry.id   AF-A0A5C7FNW6-F1
#
_cell.length_a   1.000
_cell.length_b   1.000
_cell.length_c   1.000
_cell.angle_alpha   90.00
_cell.angle_beta   90.00
_cell.angle_gamma   90.00
#
_symmetry.space_group_name_H-M   'P 1'
#
loop_
_entity.id
_entity.type
_entity.pdbx_description
1 polymer ?
#
loop_
_entity_poly.entity_id
_entity_poly.type
_entity_poly.pdbx_seq_one_letter_code
_entity_poly.pdbx_strand_id
1 'polypeptide(L)'
;MLKLQSVGKMKFLSPREEKALLQSLETKMSGKYLAKYRLLVLLMLDAGCRVTEACSMKLYQIQPAKKIINVKSLKKRGKNVYREVPMTQRLLDALADYWAYVKSRDPEAYLFPSTVSPTGHAGRKVIWRVIKNLTGNTHPHILRHTFCTKLAQQGNDAFTIKELAGHDKTTTTEIYIHASKNSKEAAISSIDQNGWWARMYRKLTPRSRVDIMPVLSGGLQIHIGRKDEIARIVDLAQKKVNILITGEQGMGKSHLTTNLTENGRLGKVLRIDDMTAIKGTLAGMVLTLFEGDKDKIKDLLYGTDTDVEKIISKESIKRLCELLIRTTTKHEYTIVIDDATRITPMGISTLEKLNGHFHMIIAARSIKLSQVSFLSNFDKIEIKGLSRNEAVELITRTSQDFTDRIEDWEMYKGHVWRATNGNPKFILELIERFRREPYVSTEMVQKITHTTALKEVDMSLPIIIALSSLMILRYVGGEVGTDAGAFRLIGGAFLVFALFARSILRFGTRKYV
;
A
#
# COMPACT_ATOMS: atom_id res chain seq x y z
N MET A 1 31.81 -16.95 0.85
CA MET A 1 31.58 -15.49 0.92
C MET A 1 30.26 -15.29 1.67
N LEU A 2 30.19 -14.39 2.66
CA LEU A 2 28.97 -14.16 3.46
C LEU A 2 27.88 -13.50 2.56
N LYS A 3 26.66 -14.04 2.55
CA LYS A 3 25.50 -13.53 1.78
C LYS A 3 24.60 -12.69 2.67
N LEU A 4 24.89 -11.38 2.71
CA LEU A 4 24.22 -10.42 3.59
C LEU A 4 22.70 -10.37 3.35
N GLN A 5 21.92 -10.36 4.42
CA GLN A 5 20.47 -10.13 4.37
C GLN A 5 20.15 -8.63 4.45
N SER A 6 18.98 -8.23 3.95
CA SER A 6 18.54 -6.82 3.95
C SER A 6 17.13 -6.65 4.52
N VAL A 7 16.97 -5.68 5.43
CA VAL A 7 15.68 -5.11 5.82
C VAL A 7 15.68 -3.68 5.28
N GLY A 8 14.78 -3.39 4.32
CA GLY A 8 14.82 -2.13 3.57
C GLY A 8 16.14 -1.93 2.81
N LYS A 9 16.77 -0.76 2.96
CA LYS A 9 18.05 -0.40 2.30
C LYS A 9 19.31 -0.86 3.05
N MET A 10 19.20 -1.42 4.27
CA MET A 10 20.36 -1.74 5.11
C MET A 10 20.67 -3.23 5.13
N LYS A 11 21.97 -3.54 4.96
CA LYS A 11 22.51 -4.90 5.04
C LYS A 11 22.80 -5.26 6.50
N PHE A 12 22.54 -6.50 6.89
CA PHE A 12 22.89 -7.08 8.19
C PHE A 12 23.33 -8.54 8.02
N LEU A 13 23.91 -9.13 9.06
CA LEU A 13 24.33 -10.54 9.07
C LEU A 13 23.20 -11.41 9.62
N SER A 14 22.88 -12.48 8.92
CA SER A 14 22.02 -13.54 9.45
C SER A 14 22.73 -14.32 10.58
N PRO A 15 22.00 -15.06 11.44
CA PRO A 15 22.62 -15.85 12.51
C PRO A 15 23.67 -16.86 12.02
N ARG A 16 23.47 -17.44 10.83
CA ARG A 16 24.44 -18.35 10.19
C ARG A 16 25.71 -17.62 9.80
N GLU A 17 25.60 -16.40 9.30
CA GLU A 17 26.74 -15.57 8.91
C GLU A 17 27.49 -14.99 10.10
N GLU A 18 26.79 -14.62 11.18
CA GLU A 18 27.44 -14.26 12.46
C GLU A 18 28.34 -15.41 12.93
N LYS A 19 27.81 -16.64 12.93
CA LYS A 19 28.57 -17.84 13.34
C LYS A 19 29.76 -18.07 12.42
N ALA A 20 29.57 -17.99 11.09
CA ALA A 20 30.63 -18.15 10.12
C ALA A 20 31.73 -17.08 10.24
N LEU A 21 31.38 -15.84 10.59
CA LEU A 21 32.35 -14.77 10.86
C LEU A 21 33.21 -15.10 12.08
N LEU A 22 32.59 -15.50 13.19
CA LEU A 22 33.32 -15.86 14.42
C LEU A 22 34.21 -17.08 14.20
N GLN A 23 33.74 -18.09 13.46
CA GLN A 23 34.53 -19.26 13.11
C GLN A 23 35.71 -18.90 12.17
N SER A 24 35.50 -17.96 11.25
CA SER A 24 36.56 -17.48 10.36
C SER A 24 37.68 -16.77 11.12
N LEU A 25 37.35 -16.08 12.22
CA LEU A 25 38.35 -15.49 13.11
C LEU A 25 39.21 -16.58 13.77
N GLU A 26 38.56 -17.60 14.34
CA GLU A 26 39.23 -18.72 15.00
C GLU A 26 40.13 -19.51 14.02
N THR A 27 39.73 -19.61 12.75
CA THR A 27 40.50 -20.34 11.73
C THR A 27 41.71 -19.54 11.25
N LYS A 28 41.60 -18.21 11.12
CA LYS A 28 42.64 -17.37 10.50
C LYS A 28 43.60 -16.72 11.51
N MET A 29 43.30 -16.77 12.80
CA MET A 29 44.06 -16.07 13.84
C MET A 29 44.20 -16.95 15.07
N SER A 30 45.29 -16.76 15.82
CA SER A 30 45.55 -17.46 17.07
C SER A 30 46.08 -16.52 18.16
N GLY A 31 46.03 -17.00 19.41
CA GLY A 31 46.56 -16.31 20.58
C GLY A 31 46.00 -14.89 20.78
N LYS A 32 46.90 -13.95 21.10
CA LYS A 32 46.55 -12.56 21.39
C LYS A 32 45.73 -11.88 20.29
N TYR A 33 46.02 -12.16 19.02
CA TYR A 33 45.32 -11.53 17.90
C TYR A 33 43.88 -12.03 17.79
N LEU A 34 43.66 -13.35 17.95
CA LEU A 34 42.31 -13.92 18.00
C LEU A 34 41.49 -13.29 19.13
N ALA A 35 42.01 -13.30 20.36
CA ALA A 35 41.33 -12.73 21.52
C ALA A 35 40.99 -11.24 21.31
N LYS A 36 41.95 -10.46 20.76
CA LYS A 36 41.75 -9.04 20.45
C LYS A 36 40.62 -8.80 19.45
N TYR A 37 40.66 -9.46 18.30
CA TYR A 37 39.71 -9.20 17.21
C TYR A 37 38.33 -9.83 17.50
N ARG A 38 38.28 -10.95 18.21
CA ARG A 38 37.03 -11.53 18.72
C ARG A 38 36.32 -10.55 19.65
N LEU A 39 37.03 -9.98 20.63
CA LEU A 39 36.46 -8.98 21.53
C LEU A 39 35.99 -7.73 20.78
N LEU A 40 36.79 -7.20 19.86
CA LEU A 40 36.40 -6.04 19.03
C LEU A 40 35.12 -6.29 18.22
N VAL A 41 34.99 -7.47 17.62
CA VAL A 41 33.79 -7.84 16.85
C VAL A 41 32.58 -7.96 17.76
N LEU A 42 32.70 -8.61 18.93
CA LEU A 42 31.60 -8.74 19.88
C LEU A 42 31.19 -7.40 20.50
N LEU A 43 32.11 -6.47 20.76
CA LEU A 43 31.76 -5.12 21.18
C LEU A 43 30.85 -4.40 20.17
N MET A 44 31.01 -4.68 18.87
CA MET A 44 30.13 -4.11 17.82
C MET A 44 28.85 -4.93 17.60
N LEU A 45 28.92 -6.25 17.71
CA LEU A 45 27.82 -7.18 17.43
C LEU A 45 26.85 -7.36 18.62
N ASP A 46 27.34 -7.27 19.86
CA ASP A 46 26.58 -7.56 21.09
C ASP A 46 26.36 -6.33 21.95
N ALA A 47 27.27 -5.35 21.90
CA ALA A 47 27.13 -4.09 22.62
C ALA A 47 26.84 -2.91 21.67
N GLY A 48 26.62 -3.20 20.37
CA GLY A 48 26.26 -2.19 19.37
C GLY A 48 27.27 -1.05 19.22
N CYS A 49 28.53 -1.20 19.63
CA CYS A 49 29.49 -0.11 19.58
C CYS A 49 29.77 0.36 18.14
N ARG A 50 30.00 1.66 17.94
CA ARG A 50 30.66 2.10 16.70
C ARG A 50 32.11 1.65 16.73
N VAL A 51 32.68 1.42 15.56
CA VAL A 51 34.08 0.98 15.44
C VAL A 51 35.05 1.87 16.21
N THR A 52 34.94 3.20 16.19
CA THR A 52 35.81 4.06 17.01
C THR A 52 35.57 3.92 18.49
N GLU A 53 34.32 3.80 18.91
CA GLU A 53 33.97 3.67 20.32
C GLU A 53 34.60 2.38 20.88
N ALA A 54 34.56 1.28 20.11
CA ALA A 54 35.24 0.04 20.46
C ALA A 54 36.77 0.18 20.46
N CYS A 55 37.36 0.89 19.48
CA CYS A 55 38.81 1.07 19.39
C CYS A 55 39.40 1.93 20.52
N SER A 56 38.69 2.99 20.90
CA SER A 56 39.15 3.98 21.88
C SER A 56 38.62 3.72 23.29
N MET A 57 38.14 2.50 23.55
CA MET A 57 37.61 2.10 24.85
C MET A 57 38.73 2.08 25.89
N LYS A 58 38.48 2.67 27.06
CA LYS A 58 39.37 2.70 28.22
C LYS A 58 38.97 1.68 29.29
N LEU A 59 39.90 1.31 30.16
CA LEU A 59 39.67 0.27 31.17
C LEU A 59 38.58 0.66 32.19
N TYR A 60 38.53 1.93 32.65
CA TYR A 60 37.51 2.39 33.59
C TYR A 60 36.07 2.25 33.09
N GLN A 61 35.89 2.16 31.77
CA GLN A 61 34.57 2.05 31.15
C GLN A 61 33.97 0.65 31.30
N ILE A 62 34.75 -0.33 31.74
CA ILE A 62 34.35 -1.73 31.83
C ILE A 62 34.09 -2.04 33.30
N GLN A 63 32.89 -2.52 33.61
CA GLN A 63 32.49 -2.94 34.95
C GLN A 63 32.12 -4.43 34.93
N PRO A 64 33.10 -5.35 34.98
CA PRO A 64 32.85 -6.79 34.87
C PRO A 64 31.92 -7.33 35.97
N ALA A 65 32.08 -6.82 37.21
CA ALA A 65 31.27 -7.24 38.36
C ALA A 65 29.77 -6.97 38.15
N LYS A 66 29.42 -5.86 37.49
CA LYS A 66 28.03 -5.52 37.16
C LYS A 66 27.59 -6.01 35.78
N LYS A 67 28.50 -6.63 35.02
CA LYS A 67 28.31 -7.01 33.62
C LYS A 67 27.92 -5.82 32.71
N ILE A 68 28.48 -4.64 32.95
CA ILE A 68 28.12 -3.40 32.21
C ILE A 68 29.35 -2.77 31.55
N ILE A 69 29.17 -2.17 30.37
CA ILE A 69 30.14 -1.29 29.71
C ILE A 69 29.56 0.12 29.55
N ASN A 70 30.28 1.13 30.02
CA ASN A 70 29.92 2.54 29.91
C ASN A 70 30.55 3.17 28.67
N VAL A 71 29.86 3.09 27.54
CA VAL A 71 30.38 3.52 26.25
C VAL A 71 30.23 5.03 26.09
N LYS A 72 31.37 5.73 25.97
CA LYS A 72 31.41 7.17 25.68
C LYS A 72 30.95 7.46 24.25
N SER A 73 29.95 8.33 24.10
CA SER A 73 29.46 8.76 22.79
C SER A 73 30.40 9.78 22.16
N LEU A 74 30.83 9.53 20.93
CA LEU A 74 31.78 10.40 20.20
C LEU A 74 31.08 11.46 19.32
N LYS A 75 29.74 11.49 19.27
CA LYS A 75 28.98 12.38 18.36
C LYS A 75 28.72 13.78 18.93
N LYS A 76 28.74 13.97 20.25
CA LYS A 76 28.46 15.27 20.88
C LYS A 76 29.80 15.92 21.27
N ARG A 77 30.41 16.66 20.33
CA ARG A 77 31.62 17.46 20.61
C ARG A 77 31.36 18.33 21.85
N GLY A 78 32.20 18.20 22.88
CA GLY A 78 32.11 19.00 24.11
C GLY A 78 31.18 18.48 25.23
N LYS A 79 30.41 17.38 25.04
CA LYS A 79 29.58 16.78 26.11
C LYS A 79 30.00 15.33 26.40
N ASN A 80 30.33 15.04 27.66
CA ASN A 80 30.64 13.69 28.12
C ASN A 80 29.35 12.87 28.33
N VAL A 81 28.77 12.39 27.23
CA VAL A 81 27.59 11.52 27.27
C VAL A 81 28.03 10.07 27.24
N TYR A 82 27.67 9.32 28.27
CA TYR A 82 27.87 7.87 28.36
C TYR A 82 26.54 7.16 28.12
N ARG A 83 26.60 5.94 27.60
CA ARG A 83 25.49 5.00 27.62
C ARG A 83 25.95 3.71 28.29
N GLU A 84 25.12 3.17 29.16
CA GLU A 84 25.40 1.90 29.82
C GLU A 84 24.87 0.77 28.93
N VAL A 85 25.72 -0.22 28.65
CA VAL A 85 25.38 -1.36 27.81
C VAL A 85 25.65 -2.65 28.58
N PRO A 86 24.60 -3.45 28.90
CA PRO A 86 24.77 -4.77 29.49
C PRO A 86 25.56 -5.70 28.56
N MET A 87 26.47 -6.48 29.13
CA MET A 87 27.27 -7.46 28.40
C MET A 87 26.57 -8.81 28.32
N THR A 88 26.59 -9.42 27.14
CA THR A 88 26.25 -10.83 26.97
C THR A 88 27.32 -11.73 27.60
N GLN A 89 26.98 -12.97 27.93
CA GLN A 89 27.96 -13.91 28.49
C GLN A 89 29.14 -14.13 27.53
N ARG A 90 28.89 -14.31 26.22
CA ARG A 90 29.95 -14.46 25.23
C ARG A 90 30.88 -13.25 25.10
N LEU A 91 30.37 -12.04 25.37
CA LEU A 91 31.18 -10.82 25.39
C LEU A 91 32.06 -10.77 26.65
N LEU A 92 31.54 -11.19 27.81
CA LEU A 92 32.33 -11.33 29.04
C LEU A 92 33.44 -12.35 28.89
N ASP A 93 33.14 -13.51 28.30
CA ASP A 93 34.13 -14.57 28.08
C ASP A 93 35.26 -14.06 27.17
N ALA A 94 34.91 -13.43 26.05
CA ALA A 94 35.90 -12.84 25.13
C ALA A 94 36.69 -11.68 25.76
N LEU A 95 36.09 -10.94 26.69
CA LEU A 95 36.78 -9.93 27.47
C LEU A 95 37.81 -10.58 28.39
N ALA A 96 37.43 -11.64 29.12
CA ALA A 96 38.32 -12.38 30.00
C ALA A 96 39.51 -12.98 29.23
N ASP A 97 39.26 -13.60 28.07
CA ASP A 97 40.29 -14.17 27.20
C ASP A 97 41.33 -13.12 26.79
N TYR A 98 40.88 -11.91 26.44
CA TYR A 98 41.77 -10.85 26.03
C TYR A 98 42.44 -10.13 27.22
N TRP A 99 41.79 -10.13 28.38
CA TRP A 99 42.26 -9.45 29.60
C TRP A 99 43.64 -9.95 30.05
N ALA A 100 43.94 -11.24 29.82
CA ALA A 100 45.25 -11.83 30.10
C ALA A 100 46.40 -11.15 29.32
N TYR A 101 46.12 -10.54 28.17
CA TYR A 101 47.10 -9.87 27.32
C TYR A 101 47.19 -8.36 27.55
N VAL A 102 46.35 -7.80 28.41
CA VAL A 102 46.33 -6.38 28.76
C VAL A 102 47.40 -6.11 29.81
N LYS A 103 48.48 -5.41 29.41
CA LYS A 103 49.64 -5.14 30.29
C LYS A 103 49.40 -4.03 31.30
N SER A 104 48.68 -2.97 30.91
CA SER A 104 48.39 -1.84 31.79
C SER A 104 47.18 -2.13 32.68
N ARG A 105 47.24 -1.71 33.95
CA ARG A 105 46.11 -1.73 34.89
C ARG A 105 45.61 -0.33 35.23
N ASP A 106 46.20 0.70 34.64
CA ASP A 106 45.75 2.08 34.78
C ASP A 106 44.31 2.23 34.23
N PRO A 107 43.35 2.71 35.03
CA PRO A 107 41.97 2.93 34.58
C PRO A 107 41.87 3.77 33.30
N GLU A 108 42.78 4.73 33.09
CA GLU A 108 42.78 5.62 31.93
C GLU A 108 43.42 5.01 30.67
N ALA A 109 44.07 3.85 30.79
CA ALA A 109 44.68 3.17 29.67
C ALA A 109 43.62 2.65 28.68
N TYR A 110 43.99 2.62 27.39
CA TYR A 110 43.15 2.02 26.36
C TYR A 110 43.14 0.49 26.48
N LEU A 111 41.96 -0.11 26.30
CA LEU A 111 41.79 -1.56 26.22
C LEU A 111 42.57 -2.15 25.03
N PHE A 112 42.62 -1.42 23.92
CA PHE A 112 43.35 -1.82 22.71
C PHE A 112 44.50 -0.85 22.42
N PRO A 113 45.61 -0.87 23.18
CA PRO A 113 46.72 0.05 22.95
C PRO A 113 47.40 -0.23 21.60
N SER A 114 47.97 0.82 21.00
CA SER A 114 48.79 0.72 19.80
C SER A 114 49.98 1.66 19.89
N THR A 115 51.18 1.12 19.67
CA THR A 115 52.43 1.89 19.59
C THR A 115 52.67 2.52 18.22
N VAL A 116 51.90 2.11 17.20
CA VAL A 116 52.04 2.55 15.81
C VAL A 116 51.01 3.63 15.46
N SER A 117 49.85 3.63 16.13
CA SER A 117 48.80 4.61 15.89
C SER A 117 49.11 5.93 16.59
N PRO A 118 49.06 7.09 15.91
CA PRO A 118 49.24 8.41 16.54
C PRO A 118 48.23 8.70 17.66
N THR A 119 47.09 8.01 17.67
CA THR A 119 46.06 8.18 18.70
C THR A 119 46.28 7.31 19.95
N GLY A 120 47.35 6.50 20.00
CA GLY A 120 47.70 5.62 21.12
C GLY A 120 46.83 4.37 21.29
N HIS A 121 45.77 4.23 20.49
CA HIS A 121 44.86 3.08 20.50
C HIS A 121 44.75 2.43 19.12
N ALA A 122 44.13 1.25 19.05
CA ALA A 122 43.97 0.50 17.81
C ALA A 122 43.33 1.36 16.70
N GLY A 123 43.98 1.39 15.53
CA GLY A 123 43.55 2.21 14.40
C GLY A 123 42.30 1.65 13.72
N ARG A 124 41.28 2.50 13.55
CA ARG A 124 40.01 2.13 12.88
C ARG A 124 40.26 1.50 11.50
N LYS A 125 41.18 2.05 10.69
CA LYS A 125 41.48 1.57 9.33
C LYS A 125 42.00 0.13 9.31
N VAL A 126 42.79 -0.27 10.30
CA VAL A 126 43.32 -1.64 10.42
C VAL A 126 42.19 -2.62 10.70
N ILE A 127 41.30 -2.26 11.62
CA ILE A 127 40.13 -3.08 11.97
C ILE A 127 39.17 -3.19 10.80
N TRP A 128 38.98 -2.11 10.04
CA TRP A 128 38.22 -2.16 8.80
C TRP A 128 38.79 -3.16 7.80
N ARG A 129 40.10 -3.15 7.59
CA ARG A 129 40.77 -4.08 6.67
C ARG A 129 40.63 -5.53 7.13
N VAL A 130 40.84 -5.79 8.42
CA VAL A 130 40.69 -7.12 9.00
C VAL A 130 39.26 -7.64 8.82
N ILE A 131 38.24 -6.85 9.19
CA ILE A 131 36.84 -7.23 9.04
C ILE A 131 36.44 -7.40 7.57
N LYS A 132 36.94 -6.54 6.68
CA LYS A 132 36.71 -6.66 5.23
C LYS A 132 37.29 -7.97 4.69
N ASN A 133 38.51 -8.32 5.06
CA ASN A 133 39.20 -9.55 4.63
C ASN A 133 38.56 -10.83 5.20
N LEU A 134 37.87 -10.73 6.33
CA LEU A 134 37.14 -11.85 6.94
C LEU A 134 35.75 -12.04 6.34
N THR A 135 35.06 -10.94 6.02
CA THR A 135 33.65 -10.97 5.60
C THR A 135 33.45 -10.92 4.08
N GLY A 136 34.47 -10.56 3.31
CA GLY A 136 34.46 -10.62 1.85
C GLY A 136 34.01 -9.34 1.12
N ASN A 137 33.38 -8.36 1.78
CA ASN A 137 33.30 -6.96 1.31
C ASN A 137 32.56 -6.01 2.28
N THR A 138 32.57 -6.30 3.59
CA THR A 138 31.63 -5.67 4.52
C THR A 138 32.28 -4.62 5.41
N HIS A 139 31.57 -3.52 5.66
CA HIS A 139 32.03 -2.46 6.55
C HIS A 139 31.67 -2.75 8.01
N PRO A 140 32.49 -2.35 9.00
CA PRO A 140 32.24 -2.65 10.42
C PRO A 140 30.92 -2.11 10.99
N HIS A 141 30.32 -1.10 10.33
CA HIS A 141 28.98 -0.64 10.68
C HIS A 141 27.92 -1.72 10.53
N ILE A 142 28.14 -2.74 9.69
CA ILE A 142 27.19 -3.84 9.55
C ILE A 142 26.98 -4.59 10.85
N LEU A 143 28.02 -4.78 11.67
CA LEU A 143 27.93 -5.53 12.93
C LEU A 143 26.98 -4.82 13.90
N ARG A 144 27.04 -3.49 13.91
CA ARG A 144 26.13 -2.65 14.68
C ARG A 144 24.71 -2.63 14.09
N HIS A 145 24.57 -2.67 12.77
CA HIS A 145 23.26 -2.81 12.12
C HIS A 145 22.62 -4.16 12.47
N THR A 146 23.41 -5.23 12.47
CA THR A 146 22.99 -6.56 12.92
C THR A 146 22.53 -6.52 14.38
N PHE A 147 23.27 -5.86 15.28
CA PHE A 147 22.84 -5.67 16.67
C PHE A 147 21.46 -5.02 16.77
N CYS A 148 21.25 -3.88 16.10
CA CYS A 148 19.97 -3.16 16.16
C CYS A 148 18.82 -3.98 15.54
N THR A 149 19.09 -4.65 14.42
CA THR A 149 18.10 -5.49 13.73
C THR A 149 17.72 -6.70 14.58
N LYS A 150 18.70 -7.35 15.23
CA LYS A 150 18.48 -8.51 16.09
C LYS A 150 17.62 -8.15 17.30
N LEU A 151 17.88 -7.02 17.96
CA LEU A 151 17.04 -6.55 19.05
C LEU A 151 15.61 -6.25 18.58
N ALA A 152 15.45 -5.64 17.41
CA ALA A 152 14.13 -5.36 16.85
C ALA A 152 13.37 -6.63 16.46
N GLN A 153 14.05 -7.63 15.88
CA GLN A 153 13.48 -8.95 15.57
C GLN A 153 13.04 -9.70 16.83
N GLN A 154 13.70 -9.46 17.96
CA GLN A 154 13.32 -10.00 19.26
C GLN A 154 12.16 -9.23 19.93
N GLY A 155 11.61 -8.20 19.27
CA GLY A 155 10.45 -7.45 19.75
C GLY A 155 10.78 -6.36 20.77
N ASN A 156 12.05 -5.97 20.92
CA ASN A 156 12.42 -4.85 21.79
C ASN A 156 11.92 -3.52 21.19
N ASP A 157 11.49 -2.59 22.06
CA ASP A 157 10.95 -1.31 21.62
C ASP A 157 12.03 -0.35 21.08
N ALA A 158 11.57 0.68 20.35
CA ALA A 158 12.43 1.64 19.68
C ALA A 158 13.27 2.48 20.62
N PHE A 159 12.77 2.70 21.83
CA PHE A 159 13.43 3.51 22.83
C PHE A 159 14.62 2.75 23.41
N THR A 160 14.42 1.50 23.84
CA THR A 160 15.50 0.64 24.33
C THR A 160 16.60 0.44 23.29
N ILE A 161 16.25 0.17 22.04
CA ILE A 161 17.25 0.02 20.97
C ILE A 161 18.00 1.34 20.72
N LYS A 162 17.29 2.49 20.74
CA LYS A 162 17.91 3.82 20.58
C LYS A 162 18.92 4.10 21.70
N GLU A 163 18.56 3.79 22.95
CA GLU A 163 19.39 4.02 24.13
C GLU A 163 20.66 3.17 24.08
N LEU A 164 20.53 1.85 23.84
CA LEU A 164 21.66 0.93 23.71
C LEU A 164 22.58 1.28 22.53
N ALA A 165 21.99 1.69 21.40
CA ALA A 165 22.76 2.12 20.25
C ALA A 165 23.40 3.51 20.47
N GLY A 166 22.81 4.40 21.26
CA GLY A 166 23.23 5.81 21.35
C GLY A 166 22.94 6.58 20.07
N HIS A 167 21.70 6.50 19.60
CA HIS A 167 21.15 7.30 18.50
C HIS A 167 20.55 8.61 19.02
N ASP A 168 20.84 9.73 18.33
CA ASP A 168 20.38 11.06 18.77
C ASP A 168 18.87 11.27 18.49
N LYS A 169 18.37 10.69 17.38
CA LYS A 169 16.94 10.72 16.99
C LYS A 169 16.36 9.31 16.91
N THR A 170 15.13 9.14 17.38
CA THR A 170 14.33 7.89 17.26
C THR A 170 14.12 7.47 15.81
N THR A 171 14.09 8.43 14.88
CA THR A 171 13.97 8.18 13.43
C THR A 171 15.04 7.26 12.85
N THR A 172 16.23 7.21 13.46
CA THR A 172 17.28 6.26 13.04
C THR A 172 17.09 4.84 13.57
N THR A 173 16.20 4.64 14.54
CA THR A 173 15.84 3.34 15.13
C THR A 173 14.52 2.80 14.58
N GLU A 174 13.60 3.67 14.16
CA GLU A 174 12.33 3.33 13.48
C GLU A 174 12.54 2.43 12.25
N ILE A 175 13.66 2.59 11.55
CA ILE A 175 14.00 1.79 10.35
C ILE A 175 14.18 0.28 10.69
N TYR A 176 14.46 -0.07 11.94
CA TYR A 176 14.62 -1.48 12.36
C TYR A 176 13.34 -2.11 12.90
N ILE A 177 12.35 -1.29 13.30
CA ILE A 177 11.15 -1.78 13.98
C ILE A 177 10.00 -1.85 12.99
N HIS A 178 9.72 -3.07 12.57
CA HIS A 178 8.45 -3.40 11.95
C HIS A 178 7.60 -4.09 13.02
N ALA A 179 6.49 -3.45 13.41
CA ALA A 179 5.57 -4.05 14.37
C ALA A 179 4.98 -5.33 13.76
N SER A 180 5.49 -6.49 14.22
CA SER A 180 4.99 -7.79 13.79
C SER A 180 3.54 -7.97 14.26
N LYS A 181 2.74 -8.75 13.51
CA LYS A 181 1.34 -9.03 13.86
C LYS A 181 1.22 -9.60 15.28
N ASN A 182 2.10 -10.55 15.63
CA ASN A 182 2.13 -11.18 16.94
C ASN A 182 2.49 -10.20 18.08
N SER A 183 3.40 -9.24 17.82
CA SER A 183 3.74 -8.21 18.81
C SER A 183 2.58 -7.26 19.09
N LYS A 184 1.77 -6.94 18.07
CA LYS A 184 0.55 -6.14 18.24
C LYS A 184 -0.52 -6.90 19.03
N GLU A 185 -0.72 -8.18 18.72
CA GLU A 185 -1.67 -9.04 19.43
C GLU A 185 -1.27 -9.25 20.91
N ALA A 186 0.01 -9.48 21.18
CA ALA A 186 0.55 -9.60 22.54
C ALA A 186 0.40 -8.29 23.34
N ALA A 187 0.64 -7.13 22.71
CA ALA A 187 0.47 -5.83 23.35
C ALA A 187 -0.99 -5.60 23.79
N ILE A 188 -1.97 -5.88 22.91
CA ILE A 188 -3.39 -5.78 23.27
C ILE A 188 -3.76 -6.81 24.36
N SER A 189 -3.26 -8.03 24.25
CA SER A 189 -3.53 -9.09 25.24
C SER A 189 -2.97 -8.75 26.63
N SER A 190 -1.87 -7.99 26.71
CA SER A 190 -1.27 -7.57 27.98
C SER A 190 -2.09 -6.54 28.77
N ILE A 191 -2.98 -5.82 28.08
CA ILE A 191 -3.93 -4.87 28.70
C ILE A 191 -5.08 -5.63 29.38
N ASP A 192 -5.40 -6.84 28.91
CA ASP A 192 -6.51 -7.65 29.40
C ASP A 192 -6.15 -8.38 30.71
N GLN A 193 -6.02 -7.62 31.80
CA GLN A 193 -5.77 -8.13 33.15
C GLN A 193 -7.05 -8.71 33.78
N ASN A 194 -7.51 -9.83 33.24
CA ASN A 194 -8.61 -10.57 33.85
C ASN A 194 -8.10 -11.43 35.01
N GLY A 195 -8.46 -11.05 36.23
CA GLY A 195 -8.19 -11.83 37.44
C GLY A 195 -8.74 -13.26 37.35
N TRP A 196 -8.17 -14.16 38.16
CA TRP A 196 -8.49 -15.60 38.11
C TRP A 196 -9.99 -15.90 38.24
N TRP A 197 -10.70 -15.13 39.08
CA TRP A 197 -12.16 -15.18 39.24
C TRP A 197 -12.93 -14.86 37.95
N ALA A 198 -12.49 -13.87 37.16
CA ALA A 198 -13.15 -13.49 35.90
C ALA A 198 -12.96 -14.55 34.81
N ARG A 199 -11.83 -15.27 34.81
CA ARG A 199 -11.59 -16.41 33.90
C ARG A 199 -12.43 -17.63 34.29
N MET A 200 -12.58 -17.88 35.58
CA MET A 200 -13.39 -18.99 36.09
C MET A 200 -14.89 -18.77 35.84
N TYR A 201 -15.41 -17.56 36.11
CA TYR A 201 -16.80 -17.20 35.80
C TYR A 201 -17.12 -17.29 34.30
N ARG A 202 -16.20 -16.87 33.41
CA ARG A 202 -16.35 -17.00 31.95
C ARG A 202 -16.40 -18.44 31.44
N LYS A 203 -15.82 -19.39 32.19
CA LYS A 203 -15.81 -20.81 31.80
C LYS A 203 -17.12 -21.51 32.19
N LEU A 204 -17.77 -21.04 33.26
CA LEU A 204 -19.01 -21.60 33.80
C LEU A 204 -20.28 -20.91 33.24
N THR A 205 -20.16 -19.70 32.71
CA THR A 205 -21.26 -18.98 32.04
C THR A 205 -20.90 -18.72 30.58
N PRO A 206 -21.45 -19.47 29.61
CA PRO A 206 -21.27 -19.15 28.20
C PRO A 206 -21.99 -17.82 27.92
N ARG A 207 -21.24 -16.76 27.63
CA ARG A 207 -21.85 -15.57 27.00
C ARG A 207 -22.32 -15.95 25.60
N SER A 208 -23.44 -15.38 25.17
CA SER A 208 -23.84 -15.38 23.77
C SER A 208 -22.63 -14.98 22.94
N ARG A 209 -22.30 -15.81 21.92
CA ARG A 209 -21.21 -15.50 20.98
C ARG A 209 -21.51 -14.11 20.43
N VAL A 210 -20.65 -13.14 20.74
CA VAL A 210 -20.61 -11.92 19.94
C VAL A 210 -19.93 -12.37 18.66
N ASP A 211 -20.70 -12.48 17.57
CA ASP A 211 -20.13 -12.64 16.25
C ASP A 211 -19.25 -11.42 15.99
N ILE A 212 -17.94 -11.59 16.20
CA ILE A 212 -16.96 -10.60 15.79
C ILE A 212 -17.02 -10.63 14.27
N MET A 213 -17.73 -9.67 13.69
CA MET A 213 -17.73 -9.44 12.25
C MET A 213 -16.27 -9.40 11.78
N PRO A 214 -15.87 -10.19 10.76
CA PRO A 214 -14.58 -9.98 10.15
C PRO A 214 -14.52 -8.53 9.67
N VAL A 215 -13.58 -7.75 10.22
CA VAL A 215 -13.22 -6.46 9.64
C VAL A 215 -12.75 -6.76 8.23
N LEU A 216 -13.62 -6.55 7.24
CA LEU A 216 -13.36 -6.68 5.82
C LEU A 216 -12.28 -5.66 5.42
N SER A 217 -11.03 -6.00 5.73
CA SER A 217 -9.84 -5.31 5.24
C SER A 217 -9.65 -5.75 3.80
N GLY A 218 -10.21 -4.97 2.88
CA GLY A 218 -10.30 -5.32 1.46
C GLY A 218 -11.76 -5.51 1.07
N GLY A 219 -12.23 -4.72 0.10
CA GLY A 219 -13.62 -4.74 -0.35
C GLY A 219 -14.12 -6.17 -0.57
N LEU A 220 -15.38 -6.41 -0.17
CA LEU A 220 -16.09 -7.69 -0.28
C LEU A 220 -15.52 -8.61 -1.38
N GLN A 221 -14.79 -9.66 -0.99
CA GLN A 221 -14.45 -10.79 -1.87
C GLN A 221 -15.69 -11.68 -2.14
N ILE A 222 -16.90 -11.17 -1.92
CA ILE A 222 -18.12 -11.89 -2.25
C ILE A 222 -18.43 -11.58 -3.70
N HIS A 223 -18.00 -12.48 -4.59
CA HIS A 223 -18.43 -12.46 -5.97
C HIS A 223 -19.83 -13.06 -6.07
N ILE A 224 -20.81 -12.27 -6.51
CA ILE A 224 -22.20 -12.70 -6.65
C ILE A 224 -22.65 -12.44 -8.08
N GLY A 225 -23.22 -13.48 -8.68
CA GLY A 225 -23.76 -13.41 -10.03
C GLY A 225 -22.70 -13.37 -11.13
N ARG A 226 -23.12 -12.97 -12.33
CA ARG A 226 -22.26 -12.71 -13.50
C ARG A 226 -21.44 -13.90 -14.02
N LYS A 227 -21.98 -15.11 -13.84
CA LYS A 227 -21.33 -16.34 -14.28
C LYS A 227 -21.17 -16.36 -15.80
N ASP A 228 -22.17 -15.89 -16.53
CA ASP A 228 -22.19 -15.91 -17.99
C ASP A 228 -21.20 -14.89 -18.57
N GLU A 229 -21.13 -13.69 -18.02
CA GLU A 229 -20.16 -12.66 -18.42
C GLU A 229 -18.74 -13.11 -18.12
N ILE A 230 -18.50 -13.73 -16.97
CA ILE A 230 -17.19 -14.32 -16.64
C ILE A 230 -16.81 -15.41 -17.63
N ALA A 231 -17.72 -16.35 -17.90
CA ALA A 231 -17.46 -17.44 -18.83
C ALA A 231 -17.12 -16.89 -20.22
N ARG A 232 -17.87 -15.88 -20.69
CA ARG A 232 -17.61 -15.21 -21.97
C ARG A 232 -16.26 -14.48 -21.96
N ILE A 233 -15.91 -13.76 -20.90
CA ILE A 233 -14.61 -13.06 -20.80
C ILE A 233 -13.46 -14.08 -20.83
N VAL A 234 -13.59 -15.19 -20.12
CA VAL A 234 -12.56 -16.24 -20.08
C VAL A 234 -12.41 -16.90 -21.44
N ASP A 235 -13.51 -17.23 -22.13
CA ASP A 235 -13.48 -17.81 -23.48
C ASP A 235 -12.80 -16.86 -24.49
N LEU A 236 -13.17 -15.58 -24.50
CA LEU A 236 -12.54 -14.58 -25.37
C LEU A 236 -11.06 -14.36 -25.04
N ALA A 237 -10.71 -14.34 -23.75
CA ALA A 237 -9.32 -14.19 -23.31
C ALA A 237 -8.46 -15.40 -23.69
N GLN A 238 -9.02 -16.62 -23.67
CA GLN A 238 -8.35 -17.82 -24.17
C GLN A 238 -8.11 -17.74 -25.68
N LYS A 239 -9.09 -17.21 -26.43
CA LYS A 239 -8.98 -16.94 -27.87
C LYS A 239 -8.10 -15.73 -28.21
N LYS A 240 -7.56 -15.04 -27.20
CA LYS A 240 -6.74 -13.82 -27.34
C LYS A 240 -7.46 -12.69 -28.10
N VAL A 241 -8.78 -12.63 -27.97
CA VAL A 241 -9.60 -11.54 -28.52
C VAL A 241 -9.63 -10.41 -27.51
N ASN A 242 -9.23 -9.20 -27.92
CA ASN A 242 -9.25 -8.04 -27.04
C ASN A 242 -10.67 -7.71 -26.59
N ILE A 243 -10.83 -7.33 -25.32
CA ILE A 243 -12.14 -7.21 -24.66
C ILE A 243 -12.34 -5.79 -24.15
N LEU A 244 -13.50 -5.22 -24.46
CA LEU A 244 -13.93 -3.93 -23.95
C LEU A 244 -15.14 -4.11 -23.03
N ILE A 245 -14.90 -3.89 -21.74
CA ILE A 245 -15.91 -3.95 -20.68
C ILE A 245 -16.51 -2.55 -20.49
N THR A 246 -17.81 -2.43 -20.77
CA THR A 246 -18.56 -1.17 -20.62
C THR A 246 -19.65 -1.31 -19.56
N GLY A 247 -20.10 -0.18 -19.02
CA GLY A 247 -21.24 -0.15 -18.11
C GLY A 247 -21.26 1.14 -17.30
N GLU A 248 -22.38 1.42 -16.65
CA GLU A 248 -22.52 2.63 -15.83
C GLU A 248 -21.62 2.61 -14.59
N GLN A 249 -21.56 3.74 -13.88
CA GLN A 249 -20.81 3.85 -12.63
C GLN A 249 -21.40 2.89 -11.58
N GLY A 250 -20.53 2.23 -10.81
CA GLY A 250 -20.97 1.36 -9.71
C GLY A 250 -21.35 -0.07 -10.11
N MET A 251 -21.41 -0.37 -11.41
CA MET A 251 -21.69 -1.71 -11.95
C MET A 251 -20.59 -2.75 -11.67
N GLY A 252 -19.63 -2.54 -10.77
CA GLY A 252 -18.66 -3.59 -10.39
C GLY A 252 -17.66 -4.01 -11.49
N LYS A 253 -17.34 -3.15 -12.47
CA LYS A 253 -16.33 -3.41 -13.51
C LYS A 253 -14.96 -3.77 -12.92
N SER A 254 -14.44 -2.92 -12.02
CA SER A 254 -13.15 -3.15 -11.36
C SER A 254 -13.16 -4.39 -10.46
N HIS A 255 -14.32 -4.71 -9.85
CA HIS A 255 -14.46 -5.95 -9.07
C HIS A 255 -14.37 -7.19 -9.99
N LEU A 256 -14.96 -7.13 -11.18
CA LEU A 256 -14.89 -8.20 -12.17
C LEU A 256 -13.44 -8.43 -12.66
N THR A 257 -12.73 -7.36 -13.04
CA THR A 257 -11.33 -7.45 -13.49
C THR A 257 -10.40 -7.95 -12.39
N THR A 258 -10.60 -7.51 -11.14
CA THR A 258 -9.89 -8.04 -9.97
C THR A 258 -10.13 -9.51 -9.78
N ASN A 259 -11.40 -9.95 -9.77
CA ASN A 259 -11.75 -11.35 -9.55
C ASN A 259 -11.14 -12.28 -10.61
N LEU A 260 -11.16 -11.86 -11.88
CA LEU A 260 -10.59 -12.63 -12.98
C LEU A 260 -9.06 -12.74 -12.88
N THR A 261 -8.41 -11.69 -12.39
CA THR A 261 -6.95 -11.64 -12.21
C THR A 261 -6.49 -12.47 -11.01
N GLU A 262 -7.10 -12.25 -9.84
CA GLU A 262 -6.72 -12.90 -8.58
C GLU A 262 -6.98 -14.41 -8.59
N ASN A 263 -8.03 -14.86 -9.28
CA ASN A 263 -8.34 -16.28 -9.44
C ASN A 263 -7.53 -16.97 -10.56
N GLY A 264 -6.52 -16.30 -11.12
CA GLY A 264 -5.61 -16.87 -12.12
C GLY A 264 -6.26 -17.21 -13.47
N ARG A 265 -7.48 -16.72 -13.75
CA ARG A 265 -8.24 -17.08 -14.96
C ARG A 265 -7.72 -16.41 -16.24
N LEU A 266 -6.88 -15.38 -16.11
CA LEU A 266 -6.37 -14.55 -17.23
C LEU A 266 -4.87 -14.79 -17.54
N GLY A 267 -4.24 -15.81 -16.94
CA GLY A 267 -2.81 -16.08 -17.12
C GLY A 267 -1.93 -14.99 -16.49
N LYS A 268 -0.84 -14.59 -17.16
CA LYS A 268 0.03 -13.51 -16.69
C LYS A 268 -0.62 -12.16 -16.98
N VAL A 269 -0.83 -11.35 -15.94
CA VAL A 269 -1.55 -10.07 -16.06
C VAL A 269 -0.64 -8.90 -15.69
N LEU A 270 -0.68 -7.85 -16.52
CA LEU A 270 -0.13 -6.53 -16.22
C LEU A 270 -1.30 -5.58 -15.98
N ARG A 271 -1.52 -5.21 -14.73
CA ARG A 271 -2.66 -4.37 -14.33
C ARG A 271 -2.28 -2.89 -14.33
N ILE A 272 -3.19 -2.06 -14.82
CA ILE A 272 -3.06 -0.61 -14.92
C ILE A 272 -4.32 0.04 -14.33
N ASP A 273 -4.13 0.87 -13.31
CA ASP A 273 -5.23 1.59 -12.67
C ASP A 273 -5.77 2.71 -13.57
N ASP A 274 -4.88 3.57 -14.06
CA ASP A 274 -5.22 4.64 -15.01
C ASP A 274 -4.11 4.92 -16.04
N MET A 275 -4.50 5.58 -17.12
CA MET A 275 -3.63 5.95 -18.23
C MET A 275 -3.36 7.47 -18.29
N THR A 276 -3.56 8.18 -17.18
CA THR A 276 -3.35 9.64 -17.14
C THR A 276 -1.87 9.99 -17.25
N ALA A 277 -1.00 9.21 -16.62
CA ALA A 277 0.46 9.39 -16.62
C ALA A 277 1.17 8.25 -17.36
N ILE A 278 0.97 8.16 -18.68
CA ILE A 278 1.37 6.99 -19.47
C ILE A 278 2.85 6.58 -19.34
N LYS A 279 3.76 7.54 -19.23
CA LYS A 279 5.18 7.24 -19.05
C LYS A 279 5.44 6.52 -17.72
N GLY A 280 4.78 6.96 -16.65
CA GLY A 280 4.85 6.31 -15.34
C GLY A 280 4.24 4.90 -15.39
N THR A 281 3.11 4.74 -16.07
CA THR A 281 2.47 3.43 -16.25
C THR A 281 3.36 2.44 -16.99
N LEU A 282 3.94 2.82 -18.13
CA LEU A 282 4.85 1.96 -18.90
C LEU A 282 6.12 1.63 -18.11
N ALA A 283 6.67 2.60 -17.40
CA ALA A 283 7.82 2.38 -16.52
C ALA A 283 7.49 1.35 -15.43
N GLY A 284 6.30 1.47 -14.82
CA GLY A 284 5.78 0.50 -13.85
C GLY A 284 5.66 -0.90 -14.45
N MET A 285 5.07 -1.03 -15.64
CA MET A 285 4.95 -2.33 -16.33
C MET A 285 6.31 -2.98 -16.61
N VAL A 286 7.27 -2.21 -17.09
CA VAL A 286 8.64 -2.69 -17.28
C VAL A 286 9.18 -3.19 -15.93
N LEU A 287 9.11 -2.38 -14.87
CA LEU A 287 9.59 -2.78 -13.55
C LEU A 287 8.92 -4.09 -13.06
N THR A 288 7.60 -4.22 -13.18
CA THR A 288 6.85 -5.43 -12.77
C THR A 288 7.31 -6.68 -13.50
N LEU A 289 7.58 -6.61 -14.80
CA LEU A 289 8.09 -7.75 -15.58
C LEU A 289 9.46 -8.25 -15.10
N PHE A 290 10.20 -7.41 -14.38
CA PHE A 290 11.57 -7.66 -13.97
C PHE A 290 11.75 -7.70 -12.45
N GLU A 291 10.67 -7.77 -11.67
CA GLU A 291 10.74 -7.90 -10.19
C GLU A 291 11.44 -9.18 -9.69
N GLY A 292 11.88 -10.08 -10.58
CA GLY A 292 12.73 -11.23 -10.27
C GLY A 292 14.16 -11.20 -10.81
N ASP A 293 14.54 -10.30 -11.72
CA ASP A 293 15.81 -10.43 -12.47
C ASP A 293 16.35 -9.06 -12.96
N LYS A 294 16.74 -8.20 -11.99
CA LYS A 294 17.24 -6.83 -12.25
C LYS A 294 18.49 -6.78 -13.13
N ASP A 295 19.26 -7.87 -13.19
CA ASP A 295 20.50 -7.94 -13.96
C ASP A 295 20.24 -8.04 -15.47
N LYS A 296 19.15 -8.71 -15.90
CA LYS A 296 18.74 -8.75 -17.32
C LYS A 296 18.30 -7.40 -17.86
N ILE A 297 17.69 -6.54 -17.02
CA ILE A 297 17.39 -5.16 -17.43
C ILE A 297 18.69 -4.39 -17.66
N LYS A 298 19.67 -4.52 -16.76
CA LYS A 298 20.94 -3.79 -16.85
C LYS A 298 21.71 -4.13 -18.12
N ASP A 299 21.69 -5.39 -18.53
CA ASP A 299 22.30 -5.83 -19.79
C ASP A 299 21.60 -5.22 -21.01
N LEU A 300 20.28 -5.04 -20.96
CA LEU A 300 19.47 -4.40 -22.01
C LEU A 300 19.54 -2.86 -22.01
N LEU A 301 19.83 -2.23 -20.87
CA LEU A 301 19.79 -0.76 -20.65
C LEU A 301 21.16 -0.09 -20.57
N TYR A 302 22.21 -0.69 -21.14
CA TYR A 302 23.60 -0.22 -21.09
C TYR A 302 24.19 -0.31 -19.66
N GLY A 303 24.93 -1.39 -19.43
CA GLY A 303 25.45 -1.82 -18.13
C GLY A 303 26.33 -0.81 -17.39
N THR A 304 25.71 0.01 -16.55
CA THR A 304 26.38 0.74 -15.46
C THR A 304 25.57 0.65 -14.16
N ASP A 305 26.29 0.70 -13.05
CA ASP A 305 25.84 0.31 -11.70
C ASP A 305 24.96 1.37 -11.01
N THR A 306 23.91 1.83 -11.71
CA THR A 306 23.00 2.88 -11.24
C THR A 306 21.53 2.48 -11.29
N ASP A 307 20.75 2.98 -10.34
CA ASP A 307 19.31 2.73 -10.12
C ASP A 307 18.52 2.53 -11.43
N VAL A 308 18.11 1.28 -11.68
CA VAL A 308 17.30 0.87 -12.84
C VAL A 308 16.01 1.70 -12.96
N GLU A 309 15.39 2.04 -11.83
CA GLU A 309 14.23 2.94 -11.77
C GLU A 309 14.53 4.34 -12.32
N LYS A 310 15.72 4.90 -12.03
CA LYS A 310 16.11 6.22 -12.55
C LYS A 310 16.36 6.17 -14.04
N ILE A 311 16.92 5.08 -14.56
CA ILE A 311 17.15 4.90 -15.99
C ILE A 311 15.80 4.80 -16.71
N ILE A 312 14.91 3.90 -16.28
CA ILE A 312 13.57 3.72 -16.85
C ILE A 312 12.75 5.03 -16.78
N SER A 313 12.86 5.79 -15.68
CA SER A 313 12.16 7.08 -15.56
C SER A 313 12.67 8.15 -16.55
N LYS A 314 13.91 8.04 -17.03
CA LYS A 314 14.51 8.97 -18.01
C LYS A 314 14.24 8.54 -19.46
N GLU A 315 13.88 7.29 -19.69
CA GLU A 315 13.59 6.76 -21.02
C GLU A 315 12.38 7.42 -21.70
N SER A 316 12.37 7.35 -23.03
CA SER A 316 11.24 7.81 -23.85
C SER A 316 10.11 6.79 -23.86
N ILE A 317 8.87 7.23 -24.06
CA ILE A 317 7.68 6.36 -24.20
C ILE A 317 7.91 5.31 -25.30
N LYS A 318 8.48 5.72 -26.44
CA LYS A 318 8.80 4.83 -27.56
C LYS A 318 9.75 3.71 -27.13
N ARG A 319 10.83 4.06 -26.41
CA ARG A 319 11.83 3.09 -25.95
C ARG A 319 11.25 2.13 -24.91
N LEU A 320 10.41 2.62 -24.00
CA LEU A 320 9.70 1.77 -23.03
C LEU A 320 8.78 0.76 -23.72
N CYS A 321 8.07 1.15 -24.77
CA CYS A 321 7.25 0.22 -25.56
C CYS A 321 8.10 -0.84 -26.27
N GLU A 322 9.21 -0.44 -26.89
CA GLU A 322 10.14 -1.38 -27.54
C GLU A 322 10.72 -2.39 -26.55
N LEU A 323 11.05 -1.95 -25.33
CA LEU A 323 11.53 -2.83 -24.27
C LEU A 323 10.46 -3.85 -23.89
N LEU A 324 9.23 -3.41 -23.62
CA LEU A 324 8.12 -4.32 -23.29
C LEU A 324 7.90 -5.39 -24.37
N ILE A 325 7.96 -5.01 -25.65
CA ILE A 325 7.77 -5.94 -26.78
C ILE A 325 8.95 -6.91 -26.90
N ARG A 326 10.18 -6.44 -26.72
CA ARG A 326 11.39 -7.28 -26.83
C ARG A 326 11.55 -8.26 -25.69
N THR A 327 11.03 -7.95 -24.51
CA THR A 327 11.25 -8.73 -23.29
C THR A 327 10.15 -9.75 -23.03
N THR A 328 9.03 -9.67 -23.74
CA THR A 328 7.88 -10.56 -23.60
C THR A 328 7.61 -11.29 -24.90
N THR A 329 7.06 -12.50 -24.82
CA THR A 329 6.60 -13.21 -26.01
C THR A 329 5.19 -12.76 -26.41
N LYS A 330 4.86 -12.87 -27.70
CA LYS A 330 3.57 -12.40 -28.23
C LYS A 330 2.41 -13.10 -27.53
N HIS A 331 1.45 -12.33 -27.05
CA HIS A 331 0.25 -12.76 -26.31
C HIS A 331 0.50 -13.51 -25.00
N GLU A 332 1.71 -13.42 -24.45
CA GLU A 332 2.07 -14.02 -23.17
C GLU A 332 1.39 -13.32 -21.98
N TYR A 333 1.31 -11.98 -22.05
CA TYR A 333 0.73 -11.14 -21.01
C TYR A 333 -0.59 -10.51 -21.48
N THR A 334 -1.54 -10.45 -20.55
CA THR A 334 -2.77 -9.68 -20.69
C THR A 334 -2.63 -8.34 -19.97
N ILE A 335 -2.82 -7.23 -20.68
CA ILE A 335 -2.89 -5.89 -20.08
C ILE A 335 -4.34 -5.64 -19.65
N VAL A 336 -4.54 -5.37 -18.36
CA VAL A 336 -5.87 -5.04 -17.81
C VAL A 336 -5.86 -3.57 -17.41
N ILE A 337 -6.75 -2.78 -18.03
CA ILE A 337 -6.91 -1.35 -17.75
C ILE A 337 -8.24 -1.14 -17.02
N ASP A 338 -8.22 -0.70 -15.77
CA ASP A 338 -9.43 -0.57 -14.96
C ASP A 338 -10.29 0.66 -15.29
N ASP A 339 -9.68 1.76 -15.74
CA ASP A 339 -10.41 2.94 -16.21
C ASP A 339 -9.77 3.59 -17.46
N ALA A 340 -10.43 3.38 -18.60
CA ALA A 340 -10.09 3.98 -19.88
C ALA A 340 -10.84 5.29 -20.19
N THR A 341 -11.66 5.81 -19.27
CA THR A 341 -12.54 6.96 -19.53
C THR A 341 -11.74 8.25 -19.86
N ARG A 342 -10.51 8.37 -19.32
CA ARG A 342 -9.63 9.54 -19.49
C ARG A 342 -8.30 9.22 -20.19
N ILE A 343 -8.31 8.34 -21.19
CA ILE A 343 -7.10 8.08 -22.00
C ILE A 343 -6.77 9.31 -22.86
N THR A 344 -5.51 9.77 -22.79
CA THR A 344 -4.97 10.85 -23.63
C THR A 344 -4.73 10.37 -25.07
N PRO A 345 -4.69 11.23 -26.11
CA PRO A 345 -4.37 10.81 -27.48
C PRO A 345 -3.02 10.08 -27.60
N MET A 346 -2.02 10.55 -26.84
CA MET A 346 -0.72 9.87 -26.70
C MET A 346 -0.88 8.45 -26.13
N GLY A 347 -1.83 8.27 -25.21
CA GLY A 347 -2.17 6.97 -24.65
C GLY A 347 -2.79 6.01 -25.64
N ILE A 348 -3.68 6.50 -26.49
CA ILE A 348 -4.27 5.69 -27.57
C ILE A 348 -3.16 5.21 -28.52
N SER A 349 -2.32 6.13 -29.03
CA SER A 349 -1.22 5.78 -29.94
C SER A 349 -0.22 4.78 -29.32
N THR A 350 -0.03 4.85 -28.01
CA THR A 350 0.82 3.92 -27.27
C THR A 350 0.18 2.53 -27.16
N LEU A 351 -1.09 2.46 -26.79
CA LEU A 351 -1.83 1.21 -26.72
C LEU A 351 -1.94 0.55 -28.10
N GLU A 352 -2.15 1.31 -29.16
CA GLU A 352 -2.15 0.79 -30.55
C GLU A 352 -0.85 0.05 -30.89
N LYS A 353 0.31 0.57 -30.45
CA LYS A 353 1.62 -0.08 -30.66
C LYS A 353 1.75 -1.39 -29.88
N LEU A 354 1.14 -1.46 -28.69
CA LEU A 354 1.17 -2.65 -27.84
C LEU A 354 0.11 -3.68 -28.23
N ASN A 355 -0.96 -3.27 -28.91
CA ASN A 355 -2.12 -4.09 -29.24
C ASN A 355 -1.79 -5.31 -30.11
N GLY A 356 -0.74 -5.22 -30.94
CA GLY A 356 -0.28 -6.35 -31.76
C GLY A 356 0.51 -7.42 -31.00
N HIS A 357 0.94 -7.13 -29.77
CA HIS A 357 1.81 -8.00 -28.97
C HIS A 357 1.19 -8.45 -27.65
N PHE A 358 0.36 -7.61 -27.04
CA PHE A 358 -0.32 -7.89 -25.78
C PHE A 358 -1.82 -8.08 -26.01
N HIS A 359 -2.39 -9.07 -25.33
CA HIS A 359 -3.85 -9.18 -25.24
C HIS A 359 -4.37 -8.12 -24.27
N MET A 360 -5.47 -7.44 -24.57
CA MET A 360 -5.97 -6.30 -23.79
C MET A 360 -7.39 -6.51 -23.28
N ILE A 361 -7.61 -6.21 -22.00
CA ILE A 361 -8.93 -6.08 -21.40
C ILE A 361 -9.06 -4.67 -20.83
N ILE A 362 -10.02 -3.92 -21.36
CA ILE A 362 -10.19 -2.50 -21.02
C ILE A 362 -11.56 -2.30 -20.41
N ALA A 363 -11.62 -1.69 -19.23
CA ALA A 363 -12.86 -1.24 -18.61
C ALA A 363 -13.07 0.27 -18.80
N ALA A 364 -14.25 0.67 -19.23
CA ALA A 364 -14.63 2.07 -19.41
C ALA A 364 -16.04 2.35 -18.91
N ARG A 365 -16.28 3.56 -18.41
CA ARG A 365 -17.64 4.03 -18.10
C ARG A 365 -18.38 4.44 -19.37
N SER A 366 -17.72 5.24 -20.18
CA SER A 366 -18.20 5.71 -21.48
C SER A 366 -17.02 5.80 -22.44
N ILE A 367 -17.31 5.68 -23.73
CA ILE A 367 -16.31 5.73 -24.79
C ILE A 367 -16.46 7.10 -25.47
N LYS A 368 -15.37 7.86 -25.57
CA LYS A 368 -15.37 9.11 -26.34
C LYS A 368 -15.34 8.79 -27.84
N LEU A 369 -15.98 9.60 -28.68
CA LEU A 369 -15.96 9.44 -30.14
C LEU A 369 -14.54 9.32 -30.71
N SER A 370 -13.57 10.04 -30.14
CA SER A 370 -12.16 9.99 -30.54
C SER A 370 -11.46 8.65 -30.28
N GLN A 371 -12.06 7.74 -29.50
CA GLN A 371 -11.50 6.45 -29.13
C GLN A 371 -12.11 5.29 -29.94
N VAL A 372 -13.13 5.55 -30.75
CA VAL A 372 -13.93 4.51 -31.44
C VAL A 372 -13.08 3.73 -32.44
N SER A 373 -12.17 4.38 -33.16
CA SER A 373 -11.29 3.73 -34.14
C SER A 373 -10.38 2.69 -33.48
N PHE A 374 -9.74 3.03 -32.36
CA PHE A 374 -8.87 2.13 -31.60
C PHE A 374 -9.66 0.92 -31.05
N LEU A 375 -10.87 1.18 -30.54
CA LEU A 375 -11.70 0.16 -29.90
C LEU A 375 -12.47 -0.72 -30.89
N SER A 376 -12.40 -0.43 -32.19
CA SER A 376 -13.11 -1.20 -33.24
C SER A 376 -12.75 -2.69 -33.26
N ASN A 377 -11.53 -3.05 -32.84
CA ASN A 377 -11.03 -4.42 -32.80
C ASN A 377 -11.28 -5.14 -31.46
N PHE A 378 -12.08 -4.56 -30.56
CA PHE A 378 -12.39 -5.12 -29.25
C PHE A 378 -13.80 -5.72 -29.23
N ASP A 379 -13.96 -6.93 -28.71
CA ASP A 379 -15.28 -7.47 -28.42
C ASP A 379 -15.89 -6.77 -27.20
N LYS A 380 -17.10 -6.23 -27.36
CA LYS A 380 -17.75 -5.40 -26.36
C LYS A 380 -18.61 -6.27 -25.45
N ILE A 381 -18.35 -6.16 -24.14
CA ILE A 381 -19.17 -6.75 -23.09
C ILE A 381 -19.76 -5.61 -22.26
N GLU A 382 -21.08 -5.49 -22.30
CA GLU A 382 -21.81 -4.50 -21.52
C GLU A 382 -22.30 -5.11 -20.21
N ILE A 383 -21.81 -4.58 -19.11
CA ILE A 383 -22.21 -4.98 -17.76
C ILE A 383 -23.43 -4.17 -17.34
N LYS A 384 -24.52 -4.90 -17.09
CA LYS A 384 -25.76 -4.36 -16.55
C LYS A 384 -25.81 -4.50 -15.03
N GLY A 385 -26.85 -3.90 -14.43
CA GLY A 385 -27.20 -4.19 -13.04
C GLY A 385 -27.38 -5.69 -12.82
N LEU A 386 -27.08 -6.15 -11.61
CA LEU A 386 -27.34 -7.55 -11.22
C LEU A 386 -28.80 -7.88 -11.46
N SER A 387 -29.14 -9.14 -11.78
CA SER A 387 -30.53 -9.57 -11.81
C SER A 387 -31.17 -9.47 -10.42
N ARG A 388 -32.50 -9.48 -10.35
CA ARG A 388 -33.21 -9.41 -9.07
C ARG A 388 -32.75 -10.49 -8.09
N ASN A 389 -32.52 -11.71 -8.58
CA ASN A 389 -32.09 -12.84 -7.74
C ASN A 389 -30.67 -12.62 -7.20
N GLU A 390 -29.73 -12.22 -8.06
CA GLU A 390 -28.34 -11.95 -7.67
C GLU A 390 -28.23 -10.74 -6.72
N ALA A 391 -29.03 -9.70 -6.95
CA ALA A 391 -29.04 -8.55 -6.06
C ALA A 391 -29.68 -8.86 -4.71
N VAL A 392 -30.77 -9.64 -4.68
CA VAL A 392 -31.35 -10.14 -3.43
C VAL A 392 -30.34 -10.98 -2.66
N GLU A 393 -29.57 -11.82 -3.35
CA GLU A 393 -28.48 -12.58 -2.73
C GLU A 393 -27.39 -11.65 -2.16
N LEU A 394 -26.99 -10.61 -2.90
CA LEU A 394 -26.05 -9.60 -2.42
C LEU A 394 -26.56 -8.85 -1.19
N ILE A 395 -27.83 -8.43 -1.20
CA ILE A 395 -28.48 -7.77 -0.06
C ILE A 395 -28.48 -8.72 1.14
N THR A 396 -28.92 -9.96 0.93
CA THR A 396 -29.03 -10.95 2.00
C THR A 396 -27.67 -11.23 2.64
N ARG A 397 -26.61 -11.43 1.85
CA ARG A 397 -25.27 -11.70 2.36
C ARG A 397 -24.64 -10.48 3.04
N THR A 398 -24.94 -9.27 2.56
CA THR A 398 -24.30 -8.05 3.08
C THR A 398 -25.00 -7.52 4.33
N SER A 399 -26.29 -7.82 4.53
CA SER A 399 -27.08 -7.35 5.67
C SER A 399 -27.23 -8.38 6.81
N GLN A 400 -26.49 -9.49 6.76
CA GLN A 400 -26.58 -10.57 7.77
C GLN A 400 -26.33 -10.08 9.20
N ASP A 401 -25.47 -9.08 9.35
CA ASP A 401 -25.04 -8.54 10.65
C ASP A 401 -26.08 -7.69 11.37
N PHE A 402 -27.19 -7.35 10.70
CA PHE A 402 -28.24 -6.53 11.29
C PHE A 402 -29.66 -6.92 10.88
N THR A 403 -29.81 -8.15 10.40
CA THR A 403 -31.11 -8.67 9.96
C THR A 403 -32.14 -8.68 11.10
N ASP A 404 -31.68 -8.87 12.34
CA ASP A 404 -32.46 -8.82 13.58
C ASP A 404 -33.05 -7.43 13.89
N ARG A 405 -32.45 -6.36 13.34
CA ARG A 405 -32.88 -4.97 13.55
C ARG A 405 -33.90 -4.50 12.50
N ILE A 406 -34.26 -5.35 11.55
CA ILE A 406 -35.14 -5.02 10.43
C ILE A 406 -36.55 -5.54 10.73
N GLU A 407 -37.54 -4.64 10.71
CA GLU A 407 -38.94 -4.97 11.00
C GLU A 407 -39.56 -5.90 9.93
N ASP A 408 -39.37 -5.57 8.65
CA ASP A 408 -39.86 -6.36 7.51
C ASP A 408 -38.72 -6.60 6.52
N TRP A 409 -38.23 -7.85 6.52
CA TRP A 409 -37.13 -8.29 5.67
C TRP A 409 -37.47 -8.31 4.17
N GLU A 410 -38.69 -8.68 3.81
CA GLU A 410 -39.10 -8.76 2.40
C GLU A 410 -39.28 -7.36 1.81
N MET A 411 -39.90 -6.46 2.58
CA MET A 411 -40.05 -5.06 2.20
C MET A 411 -38.68 -4.38 2.08
N TYR A 412 -37.77 -4.62 3.02
CA TYR A 412 -36.40 -4.13 2.98
C TYR A 412 -35.67 -4.57 1.70
N LYS A 413 -35.63 -5.87 1.40
CA LYS A 413 -34.98 -6.40 0.18
C LYS A 413 -35.61 -5.80 -1.08
N GLY A 414 -36.94 -5.76 -1.13
CA GLY A 414 -37.68 -5.22 -2.26
C GLY A 414 -37.39 -3.73 -2.47
N HIS A 415 -37.32 -2.95 -1.39
CA HIS A 415 -36.97 -1.53 -1.44
C HIS A 415 -35.54 -1.31 -1.91
N VAL A 416 -34.55 -1.98 -1.31
CA VAL A 416 -33.15 -1.82 -1.69
C VAL A 416 -32.93 -2.17 -3.16
N TRP A 417 -33.56 -3.25 -3.66
CA TRP A 417 -33.52 -3.58 -5.08
C TRP A 417 -34.15 -2.49 -5.97
N ARG A 418 -35.38 -2.06 -5.67
CA ARG A 418 -36.09 -1.04 -6.48
C ARG A 418 -35.36 0.30 -6.48
N ALA A 419 -34.83 0.72 -5.33
CA ALA A 419 -34.14 1.98 -5.15
C ALA A 419 -32.77 2.02 -5.85
N THR A 420 -32.18 0.87 -6.19
CA THR A 420 -30.83 0.79 -6.77
C THR A 420 -30.80 0.22 -8.18
N ASN A 421 -31.92 -0.36 -8.64
CA ASN A 421 -32.07 -1.05 -9.91
C ASN A 421 -30.94 -2.06 -10.17
N GLY A 422 -30.50 -2.77 -9.13
CA GLY A 422 -29.46 -3.80 -9.23
C GLY A 422 -28.03 -3.29 -9.35
N ASN A 423 -27.78 -1.99 -9.16
CA ASN A 423 -26.42 -1.46 -9.14
C ASN A 423 -25.69 -1.89 -7.83
N PRO A 424 -24.63 -2.72 -7.91
CA PRO A 424 -23.98 -3.26 -6.72
C PRO A 424 -23.45 -2.18 -5.77
N LYS A 425 -22.85 -1.10 -6.31
CA LYS A 425 -22.32 -0.02 -5.48
C LYS A 425 -23.45 0.68 -4.70
N PHE A 426 -24.56 0.97 -5.37
CA PHE A 426 -25.69 1.64 -4.72
C PHE A 426 -26.37 0.74 -3.70
N ILE A 427 -26.44 -0.57 -3.95
CA ILE A 427 -26.89 -1.57 -2.97
C ILE A 427 -26.02 -1.48 -1.70
N LEU A 428 -24.71 -1.58 -1.85
CA LEU A 428 -23.78 -1.52 -0.71
C LEU A 428 -23.87 -0.19 0.06
N GLU A 429 -23.94 0.94 -0.64
CA GLU A 429 -24.10 2.25 -0.02
C GLU A 429 -25.42 2.40 0.74
N LEU A 430 -26.52 1.87 0.18
CA LEU A 430 -27.83 1.93 0.80
C LEU A 430 -27.92 1.01 2.03
N ILE A 431 -27.35 -0.19 1.95
CA ILE A 431 -27.20 -1.12 3.08
C ILE A 431 -26.39 -0.47 4.20
N GLU A 432 -25.28 0.19 3.87
CA GLU A 432 -24.44 0.87 4.86
C GLU A 432 -25.16 2.02 5.57
N ARG A 433 -26.10 2.71 4.90
CA ARG A 433 -26.98 3.69 5.56
C ARG A 433 -27.90 3.02 6.57
N PHE A 434 -28.58 1.95 6.17
CA PHE A 434 -29.45 1.19 7.08
C PHE A 434 -28.69 0.55 8.24
N ARG A 435 -27.45 0.10 8.03
CA ARG A 435 -26.60 -0.49 9.08
C ARG A 435 -26.38 0.45 10.27
N ARG A 436 -26.28 1.75 10.01
CA ARG A 436 -26.06 2.80 11.02
C ARG A 436 -27.28 3.09 11.87
N GLU A 437 -28.46 2.68 11.43
CA GLU A 437 -29.70 2.91 12.16
C GLU A 437 -29.84 1.87 13.29
N PRO A 438 -30.25 2.28 14.49
CA PRO A 438 -30.40 1.36 15.62
C PRO A 438 -31.55 0.36 15.39
N TYR A 439 -32.58 0.78 14.65
CA TYR A 439 -33.73 -0.04 14.27
C TYR A 439 -34.25 0.41 12.90
N VAL A 440 -34.59 -0.52 12.02
CA VAL A 440 -35.02 -0.25 10.65
C VAL A 440 -36.52 -0.56 10.53
N SER A 441 -37.34 0.47 10.70
CA SER A 441 -38.80 0.37 10.54
C SER A 441 -39.25 0.41 9.08
N THR A 442 -40.45 -0.10 8.80
CA THR A 442 -41.07 -0.08 7.47
C THR A 442 -41.18 1.34 6.89
N GLU A 443 -41.54 2.34 7.70
CA GLU A 443 -41.57 3.74 7.29
C GLU A 443 -40.19 4.29 6.93
N MET A 444 -39.16 3.92 7.70
CA MET A 444 -37.79 4.35 7.47
C MET A 444 -37.26 3.77 6.16
N VAL A 445 -37.55 2.50 5.90
CA VAL A 445 -37.21 1.84 4.62
C VAL A 445 -37.75 2.66 3.46
N GLN A 446 -39.01 3.09 3.48
CA GLN A 446 -39.58 3.91 2.40
C GLN A 446 -38.92 5.28 2.24
N LYS A 447 -38.48 5.91 3.34
CA LYS A 447 -37.89 7.25 3.34
C LYS A 447 -36.44 7.28 2.86
N ILE A 448 -35.65 6.25 3.17
CA ILE A 448 -34.23 6.21 2.82
C ILE A 448 -34.07 5.70 1.38
N THR A 449 -33.78 6.60 0.44
CA THR A 449 -33.51 6.26 -0.96
C THR A 449 -32.10 6.68 -1.39
N HIS A 450 -31.62 6.06 -2.47
CA HIS A 450 -30.39 6.49 -3.14
C HIS A 450 -30.73 7.63 -4.11
N THR A 451 -30.25 8.84 -3.82
CA THR A 451 -30.58 10.04 -4.60
C THR A 451 -30.02 10.02 -6.03
N THR A 452 -29.00 9.21 -6.30
CA THR A 452 -28.35 9.14 -7.62
C THR A 452 -28.92 8.03 -8.52
N ALA A 453 -29.82 7.20 -8.01
CA ALA A 453 -30.45 6.12 -8.79
C ALA A 453 -31.68 6.57 -9.58
N LEU A 454 -32.25 7.74 -9.24
CA LEU A 454 -33.34 8.34 -10.01
C LEU A 454 -32.75 9.02 -11.25
N LYS A 455 -33.26 8.63 -12.42
CA LYS A 455 -32.89 9.20 -13.71
C LYS A 455 -33.32 10.66 -13.75
N GLU A 456 -32.40 11.58 -13.51
CA GLU A 456 -32.68 13.02 -13.63
C GLU A 456 -33.03 13.34 -15.09
N VAL A 457 -34.26 13.77 -15.34
CA VAL A 457 -34.67 14.25 -16.66
C VAL A 457 -34.24 15.71 -16.76
N ASP A 458 -33.31 15.99 -17.66
CA ASP A 458 -32.88 17.36 -17.94
C ASP A 458 -34.01 18.14 -18.62
N MET A 459 -34.77 18.88 -17.84
CA MET A 459 -35.87 19.73 -18.30
C MET A 459 -35.39 21.07 -18.87
N SER A 460 -34.07 21.33 -18.95
CA SER A 460 -33.53 22.60 -19.43
C SER A 460 -33.94 22.89 -20.86
N LEU A 461 -33.86 21.89 -21.75
CA LEU A 461 -34.20 22.07 -23.17
C LEU A 461 -35.71 22.30 -23.39
N PRO A 462 -36.63 21.50 -22.80
CA PRO A 462 -38.07 21.81 -22.83
C PRO A 462 -38.42 23.19 -22.27
N ILE A 463 -37.79 23.60 -21.17
CA ILE A 463 -38.03 24.91 -20.54
C ILE A 463 -37.52 26.04 -21.43
N ILE A 464 -36.33 25.91 -22.03
CA ILE A 464 -35.79 26.90 -22.98
C ILE A 464 -36.71 27.01 -24.20
N ILE A 465 -37.15 25.89 -24.78
CA ILE A 465 -38.08 25.90 -25.93
C ILE A 465 -39.40 26.59 -25.55
N ALA A 466 -39.96 26.27 -24.39
CA ALA A 466 -41.19 26.92 -23.91
C ALA A 466 -40.99 28.43 -23.73
N LEU A 467 -39.93 28.86 -23.04
CA LEU A 467 -39.61 30.28 -22.84
C LEU A 467 -39.35 31.02 -24.17
N SER A 468 -38.63 30.40 -25.10
CA SER A 468 -38.37 30.95 -26.44
C SER A 468 -39.64 31.07 -27.28
N SER A 469 -40.50 30.05 -27.31
CA SER A 469 -41.80 30.10 -28.01
C SER A 469 -42.70 31.21 -27.46
N LEU A 470 -42.66 31.45 -26.15
CA LEU A 470 -43.47 32.48 -25.48
C LEU A 470 -42.90 33.89 -25.72
N MET A 471 -41.58 34.03 -25.84
CA MET A 471 -40.95 35.29 -26.25
C MET A 471 -41.31 35.66 -27.69
N ILE A 472 -41.41 34.66 -28.57
CA ILE A 472 -41.88 34.83 -29.95
C ILE A 472 -43.34 35.28 -29.95
N LEU A 473 -44.22 34.65 -29.15
CA LEU A 473 -45.63 35.08 -29.03
C LEU A 473 -45.78 36.54 -28.56
N ARG A 474 -44.93 36.99 -27.64
CA ARG A 474 -44.89 38.40 -27.21
C ARG A 474 -44.52 39.34 -28.35
N TYR A 475 -43.58 38.95 -29.20
CA TYR A 475 -43.10 39.77 -30.32
C TYR A 475 -44.09 39.78 -31.50
N VAL A 476 -44.67 38.62 -31.83
CA VAL A 476 -45.68 38.48 -32.89
C VAL A 476 -46.98 39.20 -32.53
N GLY A 477 -47.38 39.22 -31.25
CA GLY A 477 -48.46 40.10 -30.77
C GLY A 477 -48.14 41.61 -30.85
N GLY A 478 -46.90 41.97 -31.22
CA GLY A 478 -46.51 43.33 -31.60
C GLY A 478 -47.03 43.74 -32.97
N GLU A 479 -46.99 42.81 -33.94
CA GLU A 479 -47.22 43.06 -35.37
C GLU A 479 -48.66 42.73 -35.82
N VAL A 480 -49.38 41.86 -35.11
CA VAL A 480 -50.76 41.50 -35.48
C VAL A 480 -51.74 42.51 -34.88
N GLY A 481 -52.38 43.29 -35.74
CA GLY A 481 -53.34 44.33 -35.37
C GLY A 481 -54.66 43.82 -34.78
N THR A 482 -55.29 44.74 -34.04
CA THR A 482 -56.67 44.77 -33.50
C THR A 482 -57.11 43.85 -32.37
N ASP A 483 -56.40 42.77 -32.01
CA ASP A 483 -56.69 42.01 -30.76
C ASP A 483 -55.43 41.49 -30.04
N ALA A 484 -54.41 42.34 -29.98
CA ALA A 484 -53.09 42.04 -29.41
C ALA A 484 -52.99 42.14 -27.86
N GLY A 485 -54.05 42.60 -27.18
CA GLY A 485 -54.01 42.89 -25.75
C GLY A 485 -53.80 41.64 -24.89
N ALA A 486 -54.52 40.56 -25.20
CA ALA A 486 -54.44 39.31 -24.44
C ALA A 486 -53.07 38.63 -24.56
N PHE A 487 -52.48 38.59 -25.76
CA PHE A 487 -51.17 37.97 -25.98
C PHE A 487 -50.02 38.73 -25.30
N ARG A 488 -50.08 40.08 -25.27
CA ARG A 488 -49.11 40.90 -24.52
C ARG A 488 -49.28 40.75 -23.02
N LEU A 489 -50.52 40.64 -22.53
CA LEU A 489 -50.82 40.50 -21.10
C LEU A 489 -50.40 39.11 -20.59
N ILE A 490 -50.72 38.04 -21.32
CA ILE A 490 -50.30 36.67 -20.99
C ILE A 490 -48.76 36.56 -21.04
N GLY A 491 -48.12 37.08 -22.09
CA GLY A 491 -46.66 37.10 -22.20
C GLY A 491 -45.98 37.93 -21.10
N GLY A 492 -46.59 39.06 -20.69
CA GLY A 492 -46.10 39.94 -19.63
C GLY A 492 -46.22 39.33 -18.22
N ALA A 493 -47.41 38.80 -17.88
CA ALA A 493 -47.66 38.13 -16.60
C ALA A 493 -46.73 36.92 -16.41
N PHE A 494 -46.44 36.19 -17.48
CA PHE A 494 -45.57 35.02 -17.42
C PHE A 494 -44.08 35.38 -17.39
N LEU A 495 -43.65 36.52 -17.94
CA LEU A 495 -42.28 37.04 -17.78
C LEU A 495 -42.00 37.37 -16.30
N VAL A 496 -42.98 37.96 -15.62
CA VAL A 496 -42.93 38.20 -14.18
C VAL A 496 -42.84 36.86 -13.44
N PHE A 497 -43.68 35.88 -13.79
CA PHE A 497 -43.58 34.53 -13.23
C PHE A 497 -42.19 33.90 -13.46
N ALA A 498 -41.60 34.03 -14.64
CA ALA A 498 -40.27 33.49 -14.97
C ALA A 498 -39.13 34.17 -14.19
N LEU A 499 -39.20 35.48 -13.99
CA LEU A 499 -38.24 36.24 -13.15
C LEU A 499 -38.27 35.77 -11.69
N PHE A 500 -39.45 35.44 -11.18
CA PHE A 500 -39.63 34.92 -9.81
C PHE A 500 -39.57 33.40 -9.72
N ALA A 501 -39.67 32.66 -10.83
CA ALA A 501 -39.63 31.20 -10.87
C ALA A 501 -38.31 30.68 -10.31
N ARG A 502 -37.19 31.38 -10.52
CA ARG A 502 -35.90 31.01 -9.92
C ARG A 502 -35.90 31.11 -8.39
N SER A 503 -36.71 31.99 -7.82
CA SER A 503 -36.90 32.15 -6.36
C SER A 503 -37.86 31.09 -5.82
N ILE A 504 -38.95 30.82 -6.53
CA ILE A 504 -39.99 29.83 -6.18
C ILE A 504 -39.46 28.39 -6.31
N LEU A 505 -38.74 28.08 -7.39
CA LEU A 505 -38.16 26.75 -7.63
C LEU A 505 -36.97 26.44 -6.70
N ARG A 506 -36.34 27.47 -6.09
CA ARG A 506 -35.34 27.28 -5.04
C ARG A 506 -35.92 26.78 -3.72
N PHE A 507 -37.24 26.87 -3.51
CA PHE A 507 -37.92 26.21 -2.38
C PHE A 507 -37.97 24.68 -2.54
N GLY A 508 -37.83 24.16 -3.76
CA GLY A 508 -37.74 22.72 -4.04
C GLY A 508 -36.33 22.15 -3.96
N THR A 509 -35.29 22.97 -4.00
CA THR A 509 -33.91 22.52 -3.85
C THR A 509 -33.53 22.49 -2.38
N ARG A 510 -33.83 21.40 -1.68
CA ARG A 510 -33.17 21.10 -0.40
C ARG A 510 -31.65 21.14 -0.65
N LYS A 511 -30.96 22.02 0.07
CA LYS A 511 -29.50 21.99 0.21
C LYS A 511 -29.11 20.62 0.75
N TYR A 512 -28.43 19.81 -0.05
CA TYR A 512 -27.77 18.60 0.41
C TYR A 512 -26.55 19.00 1.26
N VAL A 513 -26.49 18.46 2.48
CA VAL A 513 -25.25 18.20 3.23
C VAL A 513 -24.78 16.81 2.86
#